data_AF-A0A8C3KIN8-F1
#
_entry.id   AF-A0A8C3KIN8-F1
#
_cell.length_a   1.000
_cell.length_b   1.000
_cell.length_c   1.000
_cell.angle_alpha   90.00
_cell.angle_beta   90.00
_cell.angle_gamma   90.00
#
_symmetry.space_group_name_H-M   'P 1'
#
loop_
_entity.id
_entity.type
_entity.pdbx_description
1 polymer ?
#
loop_
_entity_poly.entity_id
_entity_poly.type
_entity_poly.pdbx_seq_one_letter_code
_entity_poly.pdbx_strand_id
1 'polypeptide(L)'
;MGSGGGLVLVLAAAVLCGTGGVTGRVLSGQKVCYGDFKRSCYKLAYFQDLSRRVGFEEARQACEMDGGALLSLESEAEQQLIENMLQNLTKSGSGISDGDFWIGLWRSGNELATSSPCPNLYKWADGSISPFRNWYTDEPSCGSEACVVMYHQPTANPGLGGPYLYQWNDDRCNMKHNFICKYGPDNILEKELGDRAEPNHGNFPTVPAGNPYDTSKPEDQYHVIATETGIIPNLIYVVIPTIPLLLLILVAFGTCCFQMLHKSKGRSKTSPNQSTLWISKTPRKDSSMEV
;
A
#
# COMPACT_ATOMS: atom_id res chain seq x y z
N MET A 1 -57.05 0.07 23.37
CA MET A 1 -56.63 1.41 23.83
C MET A 1 -55.33 1.22 24.59
N GLY A 2 -54.17 1.78 24.29
CA GLY A 2 -53.80 3.02 23.59
C GLY A 2 -52.68 3.65 24.43
N SER A 3 -51.68 4.23 23.75
CA SER A 3 -50.49 4.95 24.27
C SER A 3 -49.28 4.06 24.52
N GLY A 4 -48.13 4.19 23.85
CA GLY A 4 -47.57 5.34 23.13
C GLY A 4 -46.42 5.92 23.95
N GLY A 5 -45.18 5.82 23.44
CA GLY A 5 -44.00 6.38 24.11
C GLY A 5 -42.68 5.78 23.62
N GLY A 6 -42.41 5.85 22.31
CA GLY A 6 -41.08 5.59 21.78
C GLY A 6 -40.16 6.77 22.11
N LEU A 7 -39.15 6.54 22.94
CA LEU A 7 -38.13 7.53 23.26
C LEU A 7 -37.07 7.51 22.16
N VAL A 8 -37.19 8.40 21.17
CA VAL A 8 -36.15 8.65 20.17
C VAL A 8 -35.11 9.58 20.81
N LEU A 9 -33.94 9.03 21.14
CA LEU A 9 -32.76 9.80 21.54
C LEU A 9 -32.12 10.40 20.28
N VAL A 10 -32.34 11.70 20.06
CA VAL A 10 -31.62 12.50 19.08
C VAL A 10 -30.29 12.93 19.71
N LEU A 11 -29.18 12.32 19.28
CA LEU A 11 -27.84 12.81 19.60
C LEU A 11 -27.48 13.91 18.60
N ALA A 12 -27.47 15.15 19.07
CA ALA A 12 -26.91 16.29 18.34
C ALA A 12 -25.38 16.25 18.49
N ALA A 13 -24.66 15.99 17.40
CA ALA A 13 -23.21 16.15 17.34
C ALA A 13 -22.90 17.61 16.96
N ALA A 14 -22.30 18.35 17.90
CA ALA A 14 -21.82 19.70 17.67
C ALA A 14 -20.58 19.67 16.76
N VAL A 15 -20.69 20.30 15.58
CA VAL A 15 -19.55 20.56 14.69
C VAL A 15 -18.80 21.78 15.24
N LEU A 16 -17.66 21.55 15.89
CA LEU A 16 -16.70 22.61 16.18
C LEU A 16 -15.84 22.83 14.93
N CYS A 17 -16.10 23.94 14.23
CA CYS A 17 -15.20 24.50 13.24
C CYS A 17 -13.91 24.93 13.92
N GLY A 18 -12.81 24.23 13.66
CA GLY A 18 -11.45 24.67 13.95
C GLY A 18 -10.77 25.14 12.67
N THR A 19 -10.55 26.44 12.54
CA THR A 19 -9.74 27.06 11.48
C THR A 19 -8.25 26.96 11.80
N GLY A 20 -7.44 26.63 10.79
CA GLY A 20 -6.12 27.23 10.58
C GLY A 20 -4.91 26.48 11.16
N GLY A 21 -4.30 25.63 10.34
CA GLY A 21 -2.97 25.06 10.57
C GLY A 21 -2.73 23.83 9.71
N VAL A 22 -2.51 23.99 8.40
CA VAL A 22 -2.11 22.88 7.53
C VAL A 22 -0.66 22.51 7.85
N THR A 23 -0.49 21.65 8.85
CA THR A 23 0.71 20.83 8.98
C THR A 23 0.42 19.54 8.22
N GLY A 24 0.99 19.40 7.03
CA GLY A 24 0.87 18.16 6.25
C GLY A 24 1.42 17.00 7.08
N ARG A 25 0.54 16.21 7.68
CA ARG A 25 0.93 14.94 8.30
C ARG A 25 1.26 13.99 7.16
N VAL A 26 2.50 13.53 7.09
CA VAL A 26 2.87 12.45 6.18
C VAL A 26 2.29 11.17 6.76
N LEU A 27 1.22 10.66 6.18
CA LEU A 27 0.74 9.31 6.48
C LEU A 27 1.63 8.32 5.73
N SER A 28 2.03 7.20 6.36
CA SER A 28 2.68 6.11 5.64
C SER A 28 1.85 5.72 4.42
N GLY A 29 2.46 5.75 3.24
CA GLY A 29 1.79 5.50 1.96
C GLY A 29 1.21 6.73 1.24
N GLN A 30 1.24 7.95 1.82
CA GLN A 30 0.84 9.17 1.12
C GLN A 30 1.99 9.71 0.27
N LYS A 31 1.71 10.02 -1.01
CA LYS A 31 2.64 10.70 -1.92
C LYS A 31 2.65 12.21 -1.60
N VAL A 32 3.84 12.78 -1.39
CA VAL A 32 4.06 14.19 -1.06
C VAL A 32 4.96 14.81 -2.12
N CYS A 33 4.50 15.87 -2.77
CA CYS A 33 5.24 16.60 -3.79
C CYS A 33 5.76 17.92 -3.23
N TYR A 34 7.02 18.26 -3.52
CA TYR A 34 7.64 19.48 -2.99
C TYR A 34 7.99 20.46 -4.10
N GLY A 35 7.26 21.57 -4.16
CA GLY A 35 7.31 22.59 -5.22
C GLY A 35 6.22 22.38 -6.28
N ASP A 36 6.14 23.29 -7.26
CA ASP A 36 5.19 23.17 -8.37
C ASP A 36 5.45 21.89 -9.20
N PHE A 37 4.58 21.58 -10.17
CA PHE A 37 4.59 20.38 -11.05
C PHE A 37 5.93 20.04 -11.75
N LYS A 38 6.98 20.84 -11.56
CA LYS A 38 8.34 20.64 -12.07
C LYS A 38 9.28 19.92 -11.08
N ARG A 39 8.81 19.53 -9.89
CA ARG A 39 9.65 18.90 -8.86
C ARG A 39 9.16 17.52 -8.45
N SER A 40 10.10 16.71 -7.97
CA SER A 40 9.89 15.33 -7.60
C SER A 40 8.90 15.17 -6.44
N CYS A 41 8.16 14.07 -6.46
CA CYS A 41 7.33 13.64 -5.35
C CYS A 41 7.96 12.44 -4.65
N TYR A 42 7.59 12.22 -3.39
CA TYR A 42 8.13 11.16 -2.56
C TYR A 42 7.02 10.43 -1.82
N LYS A 43 7.18 9.13 -1.62
CA LYS A 43 6.25 8.30 -0.84
C LYS A 43 7.04 7.40 0.09
N LEU A 44 6.71 7.47 1.38
CA LEU A 44 7.29 6.61 2.42
C LEU A 44 6.43 5.36 2.54
N ALA A 45 6.97 4.19 2.20
CA ALA A 45 6.34 2.91 2.44
C ALA A 45 6.84 2.35 3.78
N TYR A 46 6.20 2.79 4.86
CA TYR A 46 6.55 2.40 6.22
C TYR A 46 5.60 1.32 6.76
N PHE A 47 6.18 0.26 7.32
CA PHE A 47 5.47 -0.86 7.91
C PHE A 47 5.96 -1.12 9.34
N GLN A 48 5.03 -1.00 10.29
CA GLN A 48 5.28 -1.35 11.69
C GLN A 48 5.49 -2.86 11.88
N ASP A 49 4.76 -3.67 11.11
CA ASP A 49 4.93 -5.12 11.08
C ASP A 49 6.12 -5.50 10.19
N LEU A 50 7.12 -6.16 10.80
CA LEU A 50 8.32 -6.66 10.12
C LEU A 50 8.00 -7.62 8.97
N SER A 51 6.89 -8.37 9.06
CA SER A 51 6.50 -9.33 8.02
C SER A 51 6.07 -8.68 6.71
N ARG A 52 5.73 -7.39 6.75
CA ARG A 52 5.31 -6.59 5.59
C ARG A 52 6.46 -5.82 4.95
N ARG A 53 7.63 -5.81 5.58
CA ARG A 53 8.85 -5.23 5.03
C ARG A 53 9.40 -6.14 3.94
N VAL A 54 10.14 -5.55 3.01
CA VAL A 54 10.50 -6.23 1.75
C VAL A 54 12.00 -6.14 1.47
N GLY A 55 12.48 -7.03 0.59
CA GLY A 55 13.85 -6.98 0.09
C GLY A 55 14.05 -5.80 -0.86
N PHE A 56 15.30 -5.47 -1.16
CA PHE A 56 15.64 -4.35 -2.05
C PHE A 56 14.97 -4.48 -3.43
N GLU A 57 15.03 -5.66 -4.03
CA GLU A 57 14.47 -5.90 -5.36
C GLU A 57 12.93 -5.82 -5.37
N GLU A 58 12.29 -6.34 -4.32
CA GLU A 58 10.84 -6.22 -4.12
C GLU A 58 10.44 -4.74 -3.93
N ALA A 59 11.23 -3.96 -3.18
CA ALA A 59 11.02 -2.53 -2.97
C ALA A 59 11.18 -1.74 -4.29
N ARG A 60 12.20 -2.08 -5.09
CA ARG A 60 12.44 -1.51 -6.41
C ARG A 60 11.24 -1.71 -7.32
N GLN A 61 10.79 -2.94 -7.45
CA GLN A 61 9.61 -3.29 -8.24
C GLN A 61 8.34 -2.60 -7.73
N ALA A 62 8.17 -2.47 -6.41
CA ALA A 62 7.03 -1.76 -5.84
C ALA A 62 6.99 -0.28 -6.23
N CYS A 63 8.13 0.42 -6.23
CA CYS A 63 8.20 1.80 -6.70
C CYS A 63 7.96 1.90 -8.22
N GLU A 64 8.56 1.00 -9.01
CA GLU A 64 8.39 0.95 -10.48
C GLU A 64 6.93 0.72 -10.88
N MET A 65 6.23 -0.23 -10.23
CA MET A 65 4.80 -0.48 -10.47
C MET A 65 3.90 0.71 -10.12
N ASP A 66 4.32 1.56 -9.19
CA ASP A 66 3.60 2.78 -8.78
C ASP A 66 3.98 4.01 -9.65
N GLY A 67 4.77 3.80 -10.71
CA GLY A 67 5.22 4.86 -11.63
C GLY A 67 6.36 5.73 -11.08
N GLY A 68 7.13 5.22 -10.13
CA GLY A 68 8.31 5.88 -9.56
C GLY A 68 9.55 5.00 -9.62
N ALA A 69 10.56 5.37 -8.86
CA ALA A 69 11.75 4.57 -8.63
C ALA A 69 12.10 4.60 -7.14
N LEU A 70 12.95 3.68 -6.67
CA LEU A 70 13.54 3.83 -5.34
C LEU A 70 14.30 5.15 -5.25
N LEU A 71 14.21 5.80 -4.09
CA LEU A 71 14.74 7.14 -3.85
C LEU A 71 16.21 7.29 -4.29
N SER A 72 16.45 8.15 -5.27
CA SER A 72 17.76 8.72 -5.54
C SER A 72 17.95 10.04 -4.79
N LEU A 73 19.17 10.28 -4.29
CA LEU A 73 19.53 11.52 -3.59
C LEU A 73 20.65 12.25 -4.33
N GLU A 74 20.32 13.43 -4.81
CA GLU A 74 21.15 14.24 -5.70
C GLU A 74 21.82 15.42 -4.98
N SER A 75 21.33 15.78 -3.79
CA SER A 75 21.86 16.91 -3.02
C SER A 75 21.58 16.80 -1.53
N GLU A 76 22.34 17.56 -0.74
CA GLU A 76 22.09 17.73 0.69
C GLU A 76 20.70 18.32 0.99
N ALA A 77 20.22 19.23 0.14
CA ALA A 77 18.88 19.81 0.28
C ALA A 77 17.77 18.76 0.10
N GLU A 78 17.96 17.80 -0.81
CA GLU A 78 17.03 16.68 -1.00
C GLU A 78 17.08 15.72 0.20
N GLN A 79 18.28 15.41 0.71
CA GLN A 79 18.45 14.62 1.94
C GLN A 79 17.69 15.28 3.12
N GLN A 80 17.91 16.57 3.37
CA GLN A 80 17.22 17.30 4.45
C GLN A 80 15.69 17.30 4.30
N LEU A 81 15.18 17.33 3.07
CA LEU A 81 13.75 17.21 2.80
C LEU A 81 13.23 15.85 3.27
N ILE A 82 13.91 14.75 2.91
CA ILE A 82 13.53 13.39 3.32
C ILE A 82 13.63 13.21 4.83
N GLU A 83 14.66 13.78 5.48
CA GLU A 83 14.79 13.79 6.93
C GLU A 83 13.59 14.43 7.63
N ASN A 84 13.15 15.58 7.13
CA ASN A 84 11.97 16.27 7.65
C ASN A 84 10.70 15.43 7.49
N MET A 85 10.56 14.70 6.38
CA MET A 85 9.43 13.77 6.20
C MET A 85 9.46 12.62 7.22
N LEU A 86 10.63 12.01 7.44
CA LEU A 86 10.82 10.94 8.42
C LEU A 86 10.56 11.41 9.87
N GLN A 87 11.03 12.61 10.24
CA GLN A 87 10.74 13.21 11.55
C GLN A 87 9.23 13.40 11.78
N ASN A 88 8.49 13.78 10.74
CA ASN A 88 7.05 13.98 10.82
C ASN A 88 6.29 12.66 10.99
N LEU A 89 6.82 11.53 10.48
CA LEU A 89 6.30 10.20 10.79
C LEU A 89 6.40 9.93 12.30
N THR A 90 7.57 10.15 12.91
CA THR A 90 7.81 9.87 14.33
C THR A 90 6.92 10.69 15.27
N LYS A 91 6.55 11.92 14.88
CA LYS A 91 5.69 12.83 15.67
C LYS A 91 4.19 12.49 15.59
N SER A 92 3.75 11.72 14.59
CA SER A 92 2.32 11.59 14.25
C SER A 92 1.53 10.60 15.12
N GLY A 93 2.10 10.13 16.23
CA GLY A 93 1.36 9.39 17.27
C GLY A 93 1.22 7.88 17.06
N SER A 94 1.84 7.30 16.02
CA SER A 94 1.96 5.84 15.84
C SER A 94 2.99 5.18 16.78
N GLY A 95 3.66 5.99 17.62
CA GLY A 95 4.81 5.57 18.41
C GLY A 95 6.13 5.79 17.67
N ILE A 96 7.22 5.92 18.44
CA ILE A 96 8.59 5.91 17.92
C ILE A 96 8.87 4.47 17.49
N SER A 97 9.10 4.23 16.21
CA SER A 97 9.31 2.89 15.68
C SER A 97 10.57 2.84 14.83
N ASP A 98 11.46 1.92 15.17
CA ASP A 98 12.66 1.69 14.40
C ASP A 98 12.34 0.95 13.10
N GLY A 99 13.06 1.30 12.04
CA GLY A 99 13.02 0.59 10.78
C GLY A 99 13.64 1.40 9.68
N ASP A 100 14.77 0.92 9.19
CA ASP A 100 15.51 1.54 8.11
C ASP A 100 14.74 1.48 6.80
N PHE A 101 15.15 2.32 5.86
CA PHE A 101 14.47 2.51 4.59
C PHE A 101 15.43 2.20 3.44
N TRP A 102 15.07 1.26 2.58
CA TRP A 102 15.73 1.11 1.28
C TRP A 102 15.68 2.42 0.50
N ILE A 103 16.84 2.82 -0.01
CA ILE A 103 17.01 3.87 -1.02
C ILE A 103 17.56 3.23 -2.30
N GLY A 104 17.55 3.94 -3.41
CA GLY A 104 17.89 3.40 -4.73
C GLY A 104 19.37 3.16 -4.97
N LEU A 105 20.24 3.29 -3.97
CA LEU A 105 21.69 3.14 -4.12
C LEU A 105 22.08 1.66 -3.96
N TRP A 106 22.84 1.13 -4.91
CA TRP A 106 23.29 -0.26 -4.90
C TRP A 106 24.59 -0.45 -5.70
N ARG A 107 25.26 -1.58 -5.51
CA ARG A 107 26.40 -1.99 -6.34
C ARG A 107 26.20 -3.39 -6.90
N SER A 108 26.77 -3.67 -8.07
CA SER A 108 26.71 -5.01 -8.63
C SER A 108 27.70 -5.94 -7.91
N GLY A 109 27.26 -7.14 -7.53
CA GLY A 109 28.08 -8.09 -6.76
C GLY A 109 29.30 -8.64 -7.52
N ASN A 110 29.39 -8.41 -8.83
CA ASN A 110 30.52 -8.81 -9.68
C ASN A 110 31.59 -7.71 -9.84
N GLU A 111 31.31 -6.48 -9.39
CA GLU A 111 32.26 -5.36 -9.38
C GLU A 111 33.14 -5.47 -8.12
N LEU A 112 33.84 -6.60 -7.96
CA LEU A 112 34.92 -6.70 -6.97
C LEU A 112 36.07 -5.84 -7.47
N ALA A 113 36.29 -4.72 -6.78
CA ALA A 113 37.19 -3.63 -7.12
C ALA A 113 38.47 -4.05 -7.87
N THR A 114 38.53 -3.79 -9.17
CA THR A 114 39.78 -3.88 -9.93
C THR A 114 40.58 -2.56 -9.91
N SER A 115 40.03 -1.46 -9.37
CA SER A 115 40.78 -0.19 -9.17
C SER A 115 40.01 0.95 -8.46
N SER A 116 38.68 0.89 -8.31
CA SER A 116 37.89 2.01 -7.77
C SER A 116 37.71 1.92 -6.24
N PRO A 117 37.81 3.05 -5.49
CA PRO A 117 37.42 3.11 -4.08
C PRO A 117 35.99 2.61 -3.89
N CYS A 118 35.73 1.85 -2.83
CA CYS A 118 34.45 1.16 -2.67
C CYS A 118 33.20 2.07 -2.74
N PRO A 119 33.15 3.24 -2.08
CA PRO A 119 31.98 4.12 -2.19
C PRO A 119 31.61 4.50 -3.62
N ASN A 120 32.57 4.46 -4.55
CA ASN A 120 32.39 4.79 -5.96
C ASN A 120 31.80 3.65 -6.79
N LEU A 121 31.69 2.44 -6.24
CA LEU A 121 31.04 1.29 -6.89
C LEU A 121 29.51 1.37 -6.81
N TYR A 122 28.99 2.24 -5.95
CA TYR A 122 27.56 2.41 -5.71
C TYR A 122 26.94 3.38 -6.72
N LYS A 123 25.89 2.91 -7.41
CA LYS A 123 25.13 3.61 -8.43
C LYS A 123 23.64 3.63 -8.11
N TRP A 124 22.95 4.65 -8.60
CA TRP A 124 21.51 4.78 -8.41
C TRP A 124 20.75 3.86 -9.39
N ALA A 125 19.75 3.14 -8.88
CA ALA A 125 18.95 2.18 -9.64
C ALA A 125 18.07 2.83 -10.71
N ASP A 126 17.71 4.10 -10.54
CA ASP A 126 16.98 4.92 -11.50
C ASP A 126 17.88 5.51 -12.61
N GLY A 127 19.19 5.28 -12.55
CA GLY A 127 20.17 5.83 -13.49
C GLY A 127 20.62 7.26 -13.19
N SER A 128 20.17 7.87 -12.09
CA SER A 128 20.60 9.21 -11.68
C SER A 128 22.12 9.27 -11.48
N ILE A 129 22.74 10.38 -11.87
CA ILE A 129 24.20 10.60 -11.77
C ILE A 129 24.44 11.68 -10.73
N SER A 130 24.63 11.26 -9.48
CA SER A 130 24.92 12.16 -8.36
C SER A 130 26.15 11.69 -7.59
N PRO A 131 27.10 12.60 -7.27
CA PRO A 131 28.22 12.31 -6.38
C PRO A 131 27.86 12.44 -4.89
N PHE A 132 26.66 12.94 -4.55
CA PHE A 132 26.26 13.15 -3.16
C PHE A 132 26.18 11.82 -2.42
N ARG A 133 26.81 11.74 -1.25
CA ARG A 133 26.82 10.57 -0.37
C ARG A 133 26.67 11.02 1.08
N ASN A 134 25.81 10.35 1.85
CA ASN A 134 25.61 10.61 3.27
C ASN A 134 25.83 9.33 4.10
N TRP A 135 26.97 8.67 3.89
CA TRP A 135 27.33 7.45 4.61
C TRP A 135 27.43 7.70 6.12
N TYR A 136 27.02 6.72 6.90
CA TYR A 136 27.31 6.67 8.32
C TYR A 136 28.81 6.47 8.55
N THR A 137 29.27 6.76 9.77
CA THR A 137 30.66 6.51 10.15
C THR A 137 31.00 5.03 9.97
N ASP A 138 32.13 4.76 9.32
CA ASP A 138 32.64 3.43 8.96
C ASP A 138 31.88 2.69 7.84
N GLU A 139 30.94 3.36 7.16
CA GLU A 139 30.22 2.82 6.00
C GLU A 139 30.69 3.43 4.66
N PRO A 140 30.53 2.71 3.53
CA PRO A 140 30.02 1.34 3.40
C PRO A 140 31.02 0.25 3.83
N SER A 141 30.50 -0.90 4.24
CA SER A 141 31.24 -2.10 4.64
C SER A 141 31.92 -2.80 3.45
N CYS A 142 31.37 -2.65 2.24
CA CYS A 142 31.96 -3.11 0.98
C CYS A 142 32.15 -4.63 0.86
N GLY A 143 31.55 -5.41 1.76
CA GLY A 143 31.70 -6.86 1.84
C GLY A 143 30.73 -7.62 0.93
N SER A 144 29.78 -8.32 1.54
CA SER A 144 28.67 -8.99 0.82
C SER A 144 27.40 -8.13 0.76
N GLU A 145 27.44 -6.97 1.41
CA GLU A 145 26.36 -5.98 1.48
C GLU A 145 26.48 -5.06 0.26
N ALA A 146 25.37 -4.91 -0.46
CA ALA A 146 25.40 -4.33 -1.81
C ALA A 146 24.21 -3.40 -2.10
N CYS A 147 23.25 -3.33 -1.18
CA CYS A 147 22.06 -2.50 -1.30
C CYS A 147 22.01 -1.55 -0.11
N VAL A 148 21.55 -0.32 -0.29
CA VAL A 148 21.75 0.72 0.72
C VAL A 148 20.44 1.06 1.41
N VAL A 149 20.49 1.12 2.74
CA VAL A 149 19.42 1.68 3.57
C VAL A 149 19.82 3.04 4.10
N MET A 150 18.81 3.88 4.31
CA MET A 150 18.88 5.06 5.17
C MET A 150 18.42 4.68 6.57
N TYR A 151 19.22 5.00 7.59
CA TYR A 151 18.89 4.66 8.97
C TYR A 151 17.65 5.42 9.47
N HIS A 152 16.80 4.73 10.20
CA HIS A 152 15.75 5.34 11.01
C HIS A 152 15.49 4.49 12.25
N GLN A 153 16.41 4.61 13.22
CA GLN A 153 16.35 3.87 14.48
C GLN A 153 16.38 4.84 15.68
N PRO A 154 15.34 5.67 15.85
CA PRO A 154 15.27 6.63 16.96
C PRO A 154 15.34 6.02 18.36
N THR A 155 15.09 4.71 18.54
CA THR A 155 15.23 4.03 19.84
C THR A 155 16.57 3.32 20.05
N ALA A 156 17.39 3.21 19.01
CA ALA A 156 18.69 2.55 19.09
C ALA A 156 19.69 3.39 19.90
N ASN A 157 20.55 2.70 20.65
CA ASN A 157 21.69 3.35 21.28
C ASN A 157 22.64 3.92 20.21
N PRO A 158 23.15 5.16 20.37
CA PRO A 158 24.09 5.75 19.43
C PRO A 158 25.34 4.87 19.22
N GLY A 159 25.79 4.79 17.97
CA GLY A 159 27.07 4.18 17.62
C GLY A 159 28.21 5.21 17.54
N LEU A 160 29.30 4.84 16.86
CA LEU A 160 30.49 5.70 16.71
C LEU A 160 30.19 7.01 15.96
N GLY A 161 29.30 6.98 14.97
CA GLY A 161 28.87 8.14 14.19
C GLY A 161 27.70 8.93 14.81
N GLY A 162 27.29 8.57 16.03
CA GLY A 162 26.13 9.15 16.70
C GLY A 162 24.85 8.31 16.52
N PRO A 163 23.66 8.93 16.64
CA PRO A 163 22.39 8.24 16.46
C PRO A 163 22.26 7.66 15.05
N TYR A 164 21.65 6.47 14.93
CA TYR A 164 21.33 5.84 13.64
C TYR A 164 20.12 6.52 13.00
N LEU A 165 20.32 7.73 12.49
CA LEU A 165 19.29 8.57 11.89
C LEU A 165 19.82 9.19 10.60
N TYR A 166 19.14 8.87 9.49
CA TYR A 166 19.23 9.51 8.18
C TYR A 166 20.52 9.32 7.38
N GLN A 167 21.60 8.89 8.02
CA GLN A 167 22.82 8.45 7.33
C GLN A 167 22.63 7.05 6.76
N TRP A 168 23.54 6.66 5.86
CA TRP A 168 23.37 5.48 5.03
C TRP A 168 24.29 4.34 5.45
N ASN A 169 23.81 3.12 5.22
CA ASN A 169 24.50 1.87 5.47
C ASN A 169 24.26 0.91 4.28
N ASP A 170 25.29 0.18 3.83
CA ASP A 170 25.05 -0.95 2.95
C ASP A 170 24.63 -2.18 3.75
N ASP A 171 23.65 -2.89 3.22
CA ASP A 171 23.08 -4.08 3.82
C ASP A 171 22.88 -5.16 2.73
N ARG A 172 22.56 -6.37 3.18
CA ARG A 172 22.29 -7.50 2.30
C ARG A 172 20.94 -7.26 1.66
N CYS A 173 20.91 -7.31 0.33
CA CYS A 173 19.72 -6.97 -0.46
C CYS A 173 18.46 -7.79 -0.12
N ASN A 174 18.60 -8.94 0.55
CA ASN A 174 17.49 -9.79 0.99
C ASN A 174 16.93 -9.44 2.38
N MET A 175 17.55 -8.50 3.12
CA MET A 175 17.02 -8.01 4.38
C MET A 175 15.68 -7.31 4.17
N LYS A 176 14.84 -7.31 5.21
CA LYS A 176 13.46 -6.81 5.11
C LYS A 176 13.37 -5.43 5.76
N HIS A 177 13.26 -4.39 4.93
CA HIS A 177 13.20 -2.99 5.36
C HIS A 177 11.96 -2.27 4.82
N ASN A 178 11.72 -1.06 5.35
CA ASN A 178 10.83 -0.09 4.72
C ASN A 178 11.48 0.43 3.43
N PHE A 179 10.79 1.29 2.67
CA PHE A 179 11.40 1.88 1.47
C PHE A 179 10.80 3.24 1.13
N ILE A 180 11.53 4.02 0.34
CA ILE A 180 11.11 5.34 -0.13
C ILE A 180 11.10 5.36 -1.65
N CYS A 181 9.99 5.77 -2.24
CA CYS A 181 9.87 5.97 -3.68
C CYS A 181 9.98 7.46 -4.03
N LYS A 182 10.66 7.77 -5.14
CA LYS A 182 10.74 9.08 -5.79
C LYS A 182 10.01 9.02 -7.14
N TYR A 183 9.28 10.07 -7.48
CA TYR A 183 8.49 10.18 -8.71
C TYR A 183 8.92 11.44 -9.46
N GLY A 184 9.23 11.30 -10.74
CA GLY A 184 9.54 12.43 -11.61
C GLY A 184 8.30 13.28 -11.93
N PRO A 185 8.50 14.53 -12.37
CA PRO A 185 7.41 15.43 -12.76
C PRO A 185 6.58 14.88 -13.94
N ASP A 186 7.20 14.15 -14.86
CA ASP A 186 6.56 13.63 -16.07
C ASP A 186 5.60 12.46 -15.79
N ASN A 187 5.81 11.73 -14.69
CA ASN A 187 5.00 10.56 -14.32
C ASN A 187 3.66 10.94 -13.68
N ILE A 188 3.42 12.22 -13.37
CA ILE A 188 2.14 12.72 -12.84
C ILE A 188 1.21 13.18 -13.97
N LEU A 189 1.77 13.76 -15.04
CA LEU A 189 1.00 14.28 -16.17
C LEU A 189 0.39 13.17 -17.01
N GLU A 190 1.09 12.05 -17.23
CA GLU A 190 0.55 10.96 -18.05
C GLU A 190 -0.63 10.22 -17.39
N LYS A 191 -0.63 10.12 -16.05
CA LYS A 191 -1.73 9.47 -15.31
C LYS A 191 -2.97 10.38 -15.21
N GLU A 192 -2.77 11.69 -15.03
CA GLU A 192 -3.88 12.68 -14.95
C GLU A 192 -4.50 13.02 -16.33
N LEU A 193 -3.73 12.95 -17.41
CA LEU A 193 -4.28 13.13 -18.77
C LEU A 193 -4.79 11.84 -19.41
N GLY A 194 -4.29 10.67 -18.97
CA GLY A 194 -4.75 9.36 -19.46
C GLY A 194 -6.22 9.07 -19.16
N ASP A 195 -6.75 9.63 -18.08
CA ASP A 195 -8.15 9.47 -17.66
C ASP A 195 -9.13 10.44 -18.37
N ARG A 196 -8.64 11.31 -19.27
CA ARG A 196 -9.48 12.35 -19.91
C ARG A 196 -9.48 12.41 -21.43
N ALA A 197 -8.82 11.48 -22.13
CA ALA A 197 -8.74 11.50 -23.58
C ALA A 197 -9.79 10.59 -24.26
N GLU A 198 -10.99 11.12 -24.50
CA GLU A 198 -11.82 10.74 -25.66
C GLU A 198 -11.79 11.92 -26.66
N PRO A 199 -11.59 11.68 -27.97
CA PRO A 199 -11.30 12.74 -28.91
C PRO A 199 -12.60 13.33 -29.47
N ASN A 200 -12.85 14.62 -29.22
CA ASN A 200 -13.81 15.35 -30.03
C ASN A 200 -13.31 16.73 -30.46
N HIS A 201 -13.23 16.84 -31.78
CA HIS A 201 -13.13 18.01 -32.64
C HIS A 201 -13.75 19.29 -32.06
N GLY A 202 -13.03 20.41 -32.16
CA GLY A 202 -13.65 21.73 -32.03
C GLY A 202 -12.70 22.90 -31.79
N ASN A 203 -12.31 23.55 -32.89
CA ASN A 203 -11.95 24.97 -33.05
C ASN A 203 -11.33 25.74 -31.86
N PHE A 204 -10.03 26.03 -32.00
CA PHE A 204 -9.35 27.11 -31.29
C PHE A 204 -9.83 28.49 -31.77
N PRO A 205 -10.07 29.45 -30.85
CA PRO A 205 -9.89 30.87 -31.15
C PRO A 205 -8.56 31.35 -30.55
N THR A 206 -7.70 31.87 -31.42
CA THR A 206 -6.46 32.58 -31.12
C THR A 206 -6.76 34.04 -30.74
N VAL A 207 -6.32 34.53 -29.57
CA VAL A 207 -5.99 35.96 -29.34
C VAL A 207 -5.06 36.09 -28.09
N PRO A 208 -4.34 37.23 -27.87
CA PRO A 208 -2.96 37.44 -28.31
C PRO A 208 -1.99 37.66 -27.13
N ALA A 209 -0.69 37.68 -27.45
CA ALA A 209 0.39 38.02 -26.54
C ALA A 209 0.28 39.47 -25.99
N GLY A 210 0.43 39.61 -24.68
CA GLY A 210 0.70 40.88 -23.99
C GLY A 210 1.87 40.69 -23.02
N ASN A 211 2.90 41.53 -23.17
CA ASN A 211 4.15 41.57 -22.37
C ASN A 211 3.95 42.33 -21.01
N PRO A 212 5.01 42.71 -20.25
CA PRO A 212 5.47 42.03 -19.04
C PRO A 212 5.44 42.92 -17.76
N TYR A 213 5.72 42.30 -16.61
CA TYR A 213 5.98 42.87 -15.27
C TYR A 213 4.79 43.41 -14.46
N ASP A 214 4.54 42.84 -13.29
CA ASP A 214 4.84 43.54 -12.02
C ASP A 214 4.95 42.55 -10.84
N THR A 215 5.89 42.85 -9.94
CA THR A 215 6.38 42.01 -8.85
C THR A 215 5.89 42.58 -7.52
N SER A 216 4.78 42.08 -6.98
CA SER A 216 4.51 42.11 -5.52
C SER A 216 3.14 41.52 -5.17
N LYS A 217 3.11 40.26 -4.72
CA LYS A 217 2.25 39.76 -3.62
C LYS A 217 2.54 38.27 -3.36
N PRO A 218 2.47 37.81 -2.10
CA PRO A 218 2.56 36.40 -1.79
C PRO A 218 1.23 35.76 -2.18
N GLU A 219 1.24 34.87 -3.18
CA GLU A 219 0.05 34.10 -3.53
C GLU A 219 -0.06 32.91 -2.58
N ASP A 220 -1.15 32.89 -1.83
CA ASP A 220 -1.56 31.80 -0.96
C ASP A 220 -1.68 30.50 -1.76
N GLN A 221 -0.70 29.61 -1.62
CA GLN A 221 -0.67 28.32 -2.31
C GLN A 221 -1.57 27.32 -1.59
N TYR A 222 -2.74 27.09 -2.17
CA TYR A 222 -3.66 26.02 -1.81
C TYR A 222 -2.97 24.65 -1.95
N HIS A 223 -2.78 23.95 -0.83
CA HIS A 223 -2.36 22.54 -0.83
C HIS A 223 -3.54 21.65 -1.22
N VAL A 224 -3.52 21.10 -2.43
CA VAL A 224 -4.46 20.05 -2.84
C VAL A 224 -4.02 18.73 -2.20
N ILE A 225 -4.72 18.31 -1.15
CA ILE A 225 -4.59 16.95 -0.61
C ILE A 225 -5.40 16.03 -1.52
N ALA A 226 -4.73 15.37 -2.46
CA ALA A 226 -5.33 14.29 -3.23
C ALA A 226 -5.44 13.04 -2.33
N THR A 227 -6.62 12.79 -1.77
CA THR A 227 -6.96 11.47 -1.23
C THR A 227 -7.45 10.59 -2.37
N GLU A 228 -6.52 9.97 -3.10
CA GLU A 228 -6.87 8.88 -4.01
C GLU A 228 -7.28 7.69 -3.15
N THR A 229 -8.58 7.41 -3.09
CA THR A 229 -9.12 6.15 -2.53
C THR A 229 -8.75 5.01 -3.46
N GLY A 230 -7.49 4.56 -3.37
CA GLY A 230 -7.02 3.34 -4.00
C GLY A 230 -7.68 2.13 -3.35
N ILE A 231 -8.28 1.28 -4.17
CA ILE A 231 -8.91 0.03 -3.77
C ILE A 231 -7.93 -0.79 -2.91
N ILE A 232 -8.37 -1.15 -1.71
CA ILE A 232 -7.56 -1.83 -0.70
C ILE A 232 -6.98 -3.13 -1.29
N PRO A 233 -5.64 -3.32 -1.31
CA PRO A 233 -5.01 -4.51 -1.89
C PRO A 233 -5.40 -5.82 -1.18
N ASN A 234 -5.96 -5.74 0.04
CA ASN A 234 -6.57 -6.89 0.72
C ASN A 234 -7.76 -7.49 -0.03
N LEU A 235 -8.47 -6.74 -0.88
CA LEU A 235 -9.64 -7.29 -1.57
C LEU A 235 -9.21 -8.34 -2.62
N ILE A 236 -8.07 -8.14 -3.29
CA ILE A 236 -7.56 -9.05 -4.32
C ILE A 236 -7.22 -10.42 -3.71
N TYR A 237 -6.55 -10.44 -2.55
CA TYR A 237 -6.22 -11.68 -1.84
C TYR A 237 -7.44 -12.42 -1.26
N VAL A 238 -8.57 -11.73 -1.07
CA VAL A 238 -9.84 -12.35 -0.63
C VAL A 238 -10.66 -12.81 -1.84
N VAL A 239 -10.68 -12.03 -2.92
CA VAL A 239 -11.51 -12.29 -4.12
C VAL A 239 -10.94 -13.43 -4.97
N ILE A 240 -9.62 -13.50 -5.19
CA ILE A 240 -9.00 -14.54 -6.02
C ILE A 240 -9.26 -15.97 -5.51
N PRO A 241 -9.13 -16.30 -4.21
CA PRO A 241 -9.43 -17.65 -3.73
C PRO A 241 -10.93 -17.91 -3.53
N THR A 242 -11.76 -16.87 -3.34
CA THR A 242 -13.21 -17.05 -3.13
C THR A 242 -13.96 -17.29 -4.44
N ILE A 243 -13.50 -16.76 -5.58
CA ILE A 243 -14.13 -17.00 -6.89
C ILE A 243 -14.15 -18.50 -7.26
N PRO A 244 -13.03 -19.26 -7.23
CA PRO A 244 -13.06 -20.70 -7.51
C PRO A 244 -13.96 -21.47 -6.54
N LEU A 245 -13.96 -21.10 -5.25
CA LEU A 245 -14.80 -21.76 -4.25
C LEU A 245 -16.29 -21.51 -4.50
N LEU A 246 -16.69 -20.28 -4.83
CA LEU A 246 -18.06 -19.93 -5.17
C LEU A 246 -18.54 -20.65 -6.45
N LEU A 247 -17.68 -20.76 -7.46
CA LEU A 247 -17.99 -21.53 -8.67
C LEU A 247 -18.21 -23.01 -8.38
N LEU A 248 -17.38 -23.62 -7.52
CA LEU A 248 -17.56 -25.01 -7.10
C LEU A 248 -18.87 -25.22 -6.34
N ILE A 249 -19.22 -24.29 -5.45
CA ILE A 249 -20.48 -24.31 -4.71
C ILE A 249 -21.67 -24.22 -5.68
N LEU A 250 -21.64 -23.32 -6.66
CA LEU A 250 -22.71 -23.19 -7.66
C LEU A 250 -22.87 -24.46 -8.52
N VAL A 251 -21.77 -25.10 -8.91
CA VAL A 251 -21.81 -26.38 -9.64
C VAL A 251 -22.37 -27.52 -8.77
N ALA A 252 -21.97 -27.59 -7.50
CA ALA A 252 -22.49 -28.59 -6.55
C ALA A 252 -23.99 -28.40 -6.28
N PHE A 253 -24.45 -27.17 -6.07
CA PHE A 253 -25.88 -26.87 -5.92
C PHE A 253 -26.65 -27.15 -7.23
N GLY A 254 -26.10 -26.75 -8.38
CA GLY A 254 -26.72 -27.01 -9.68
C GLY A 254 -26.89 -28.51 -9.97
N THR A 255 -25.85 -29.30 -9.71
CA THR A 255 -25.90 -30.77 -9.87
C THR A 255 -26.84 -31.42 -8.85
N CYS A 256 -26.86 -30.97 -7.59
CA CYS A 256 -27.79 -31.46 -6.57
C CYS A 256 -29.26 -31.14 -6.93
N CYS A 257 -29.55 -29.91 -7.35
CA CYS A 257 -30.88 -29.51 -7.81
C CYS A 257 -31.32 -30.31 -9.04
N PHE A 258 -30.42 -30.53 -10.00
CA PHE A 258 -30.71 -31.35 -11.17
C PHE A 258 -31.01 -32.81 -10.80
N GLN A 259 -30.24 -33.40 -9.89
CA GLN A 259 -30.47 -34.77 -9.39
C GLN A 259 -31.79 -34.89 -8.63
N MET A 260 -32.13 -33.91 -7.79
CA MET A 260 -33.39 -33.88 -7.04
C MET A 260 -34.61 -33.73 -7.97
N LEU A 261 -34.51 -32.90 -9.00
CA LEU A 261 -35.56 -32.72 -10.01
C LEU A 261 -35.69 -33.94 -10.94
N HIS A 262 -34.58 -34.62 -11.26
CA HIS A 262 -34.61 -35.86 -12.04
C HIS A 262 -35.21 -37.02 -11.22
N LYS A 263 -34.87 -37.10 -9.93
CA LYS A 263 -35.41 -38.09 -8.99
C LYS A 263 -36.91 -37.86 -8.70
N SER A 264 -37.38 -36.60 -8.66
CA SER A 264 -38.81 -36.30 -8.53
C SER A 264 -39.61 -36.65 -9.79
N LYS A 265 -39.00 -36.50 -10.98
CA LYS A 265 -39.58 -36.95 -12.27
C LYS A 265 -39.67 -38.47 -12.40
N GLY A 266 -38.76 -39.21 -11.76
CA GLY A 266 -38.81 -40.67 -11.66
C GLY A 266 -39.87 -41.20 -10.70
N ARG A 267 -40.32 -40.40 -9.71
CA ARG A 267 -41.30 -40.80 -8.69
C ARG A 267 -42.74 -40.44 -9.03
N SER A 268 -42.98 -39.67 -10.10
CA SER A 268 -44.30 -39.12 -10.45
C SER A 268 -45.00 -39.81 -11.63
N LYS A 269 -44.54 -40.99 -12.07
CA LYS A 269 -45.25 -41.80 -13.08
C LYS A 269 -45.72 -43.16 -12.50
N THR A 270 -47.05 -43.31 -12.38
CA THR A 270 -47.90 -44.53 -12.22
C THR A 270 -47.84 -45.33 -10.90
N SER A 271 -48.92 -45.85 -10.27
CA SER A 271 -50.41 -45.77 -10.32
C SER A 271 -50.99 -46.61 -9.13
N PRO A 272 -52.23 -46.43 -8.63
CA PRO A 272 -52.73 -47.10 -7.41
C PRO A 272 -53.57 -48.36 -7.71
N ASN A 273 -53.12 -49.54 -7.29
CA ASN A 273 -53.97 -50.68 -6.85
C ASN A 273 -53.11 -51.93 -6.55
N GLN A 274 -53.14 -52.45 -5.32
CA GLN A 274 -53.70 -53.77 -5.02
C GLN A 274 -53.50 -54.11 -3.54
N SER A 275 -54.64 -54.35 -2.90
CA SER A 275 -54.80 -54.94 -1.57
C SER A 275 -54.32 -56.39 -1.55
N THR A 276 -53.57 -56.78 -0.51
CA THR A 276 -53.63 -58.17 0.04
C THR A 276 -53.32 -58.17 1.53
N LEU A 277 -54.40 -58.01 2.28
CA LEU A 277 -54.75 -58.65 3.56
C LEU A 277 -54.04 -59.98 3.82
N TRP A 278 -53.34 -60.13 4.95
CA TRP A 278 -53.41 -61.34 5.82
C TRP A 278 -53.11 -60.97 7.27
N ILE A 279 -54.09 -61.27 8.13
CA ILE A 279 -54.14 -61.09 9.58
C ILE A 279 -53.57 -62.34 10.26
N SER A 280 -52.85 -62.21 11.39
CA SER A 280 -53.25 -62.87 12.66
C SER A 280 -52.14 -63.05 13.71
N LYS A 281 -52.41 -62.44 14.89
CA LYS A 281 -52.17 -62.87 16.29
C LYS A 281 -50.75 -62.85 16.88
N THR A 282 -50.55 -61.84 17.72
CA THR A 282 -49.75 -61.88 18.97
C THR A 282 -50.26 -62.95 19.96
N PRO A 283 -49.47 -63.31 21.00
CA PRO A 283 -49.67 -62.59 22.26
C PRO A 283 -48.37 -62.18 22.97
N ARG A 284 -48.48 -61.05 23.70
CA ARG A 284 -47.55 -60.54 24.72
C ARG A 284 -47.36 -61.55 25.87
N LYS A 285 -46.19 -61.49 26.52
CA LYS A 285 -46.12 -61.53 27.99
C LYS A 285 -44.93 -60.70 28.49
N ASP A 286 -45.26 -59.66 29.25
CA ASP A 286 -44.37 -58.83 30.08
C ASP A 286 -43.86 -59.60 31.31
N SER A 287 -42.70 -59.19 31.86
CA SER A 287 -42.57 -58.65 33.23
C SER A 287 -41.22 -58.94 33.91
N SER A 288 -40.57 -57.85 34.36
CA SER A 288 -39.90 -57.62 35.67
C SER A 288 -38.79 -58.57 36.14
N MET A 289 -37.52 -58.15 36.29
CA MET A 289 -36.87 -57.30 37.33
C MET A 289 -36.55 -58.03 38.66
N GLU A 290 -35.32 -57.77 39.12
CA GLU A 290 -34.68 -58.07 40.43
C GLU A 290 -34.05 -59.46 40.63
N VAL A 291 -32.72 -59.52 40.85
CA VAL A 291 -32.02 -59.32 42.14
C VAL A 291 -30.66 -58.66 41.88
#